data_AF-A0A6P0EXZ4-F1
#
_entry.id   AF-A0A6P0EXZ4-F1
#
_cell.length_a   1.000
_cell.length_b   1.000
_cell.length_c   1.000
_cell.angle_alpha   90.00
_cell.angle_beta   90.00
_cell.angle_gamma   90.00
#
_symmetry.space_group_name_H-M   'P 1'
#
loop_
_entity.id
_entity.type
_entity.pdbx_description
1 polymer ?
#
loop_
_entity_poly.entity_id
_entity_poly.type
_entity_poly.pdbx_seq_one_letter_code
_entity_poly.pdbx_strand_id
1 'polypeptide(L)'
;MLGGAAEPTAPRPARPAVEVPAAVRRAALVVAVEAAALTGLALVLLVLSVTRSPDSLGRALAEVVFVGLAAAVLAGGALGLWRLAPWARGPVVALQIFLGIFGYTSAFQADRPLIGVPVLALVGVVLYLLATPEARLAYSDV
;
A
#
# COMPACT_ATOMS: atom_id res chain seq x y z
N MET A 1 44.38 -27.58 -27.60
CA MET A 1 43.41 -26.50 -27.91
C MET A 1 42.06 -26.95 -27.38
N LEU A 2 41.63 -26.39 -26.24
CA LEU A 2 40.34 -26.69 -25.60
C LEU A 2 39.26 -25.85 -26.28
N GLY A 3 38.51 -26.45 -27.20
CA GLY A 3 37.46 -25.81 -27.97
C GLY A 3 36.36 -26.81 -28.31
N GLY A 4 35.74 -27.40 -27.28
CA GLY A 4 34.47 -28.09 -27.45
C GLY A 4 33.38 -27.04 -27.59
N ALA A 5 32.73 -26.98 -28.75
CA ALA A 5 31.60 -26.10 -28.98
C ALA A 5 30.55 -26.34 -27.89
N ALA A 6 30.24 -25.31 -27.11
CA ALA A 6 29.18 -25.39 -26.10
C ALA A 6 27.88 -25.73 -26.81
N GLU A 7 27.31 -26.88 -26.46
CA GLU A 7 26.04 -27.37 -26.96
C GLU A 7 24.97 -26.28 -26.72
N PRO A 8 24.14 -25.94 -27.74
CA PRO A 8 23.11 -24.91 -27.57
C PRO A 8 22.27 -25.23 -26.34
N THR A 9 22.34 -24.37 -25.33
CA THR A 9 21.61 -24.57 -24.08
C THR A 9 20.13 -24.65 -24.41
N ALA A 10 19.51 -25.81 -24.14
CA ALA A 10 18.08 -26.01 -24.38
C ALA A 10 17.30 -24.83 -23.77
N PRO A 11 16.25 -24.33 -24.45
CA PRO A 11 15.45 -23.21 -23.95
C PRO A 11 15.03 -23.49 -22.51
N ARG A 12 15.36 -22.56 -21.59
CA ARG A 12 15.02 -22.70 -20.18
C ARG A 12 13.50 -22.94 -20.10
N PRO A 13 13.04 -24.03 -19.44
CA PRO A 13 11.62 -24.30 -19.31
C PRO A 13 10.92 -23.04 -18.81
N ALA A 14 9.86 -22.60 -19.52
CA ALA A 14 9.08 -21.45 -19.09
C ALA A 14 8.57 -21.75 -17.68
N ARG A 15 9.00 -20.95 -16.70
CA ARG A 15 8.48 -21.07 -15.33
C ARG A 15 6.96 -20.94 -15.41
N PRO A 16 6.19 -21.83 -14.76
CA PRO A 16 4.75 -21.67 -14.66
C PRO A 16 4.46 -20.26 -14.16
N ALA A 17 3.62 -19.51 -14.89
CA ALA A 17 3.17 -18.21 -14.44
C ALA A 17 2.41 -18.43 -13.12
N VAL A 18 3.02 -18.04 -12.00
CA VAL A 18 2.35 -18.06 -10.71
C VAL A 18 1.25 -17.01 -10.79
N GLU A 19 0.02 -17.47 -10.97
CA GLU A 19 -1.13 -16.58 -11.05
C GLU A 19 -1.32 -15.92 -9.68
N VAL A 20 -1.32 -14.57 -9.66
CA VAL A 20 -1.46 -13.82 -8.41
C VAL A 20 -2.79 -14.20 -7.75
N PRO A 21 -2.79 -14.70 -6.50
CA PRO A 21 -4.03 -15.08 -5.83
C PRO A 21 -5.03 -13.93 -5.79
N ALA A 22 -6.30 -14.23 -6.06
CA ALA A 22 -7.33 -13.21 -6.16
C ALA A 22 -7.45 -12.35 -4.88
N ALA A 23 -7.19 -12.92 -3.70
CA ALA A 23 -7.15 -12.20 -2.43
C ALA A 23 -6.06 -11.11 -2.41
N VAL A 24 -4.84 -11.44 -2.86
CA VAL A 24 -3.72 -10.49 -2.93
C VAL A 24 -3.99 -9.39 -3.96
N ARG A 25 -4.56 -9.74 -5.11
CA ARG A 25 -4.96 -8.75 -6.13
C ARG A 25 -6.02 -7.79 -5.60
N ARG A 26 -7.03 -8.30 -4.88
CA ARG A 26 -8.05 -7.46 -4.22
C ARG A 26 -7.43 -6.57 -3.14
N ALA A 27 -6.53 -7.10 -2.32
CA ALA A 27 -5.81 -6.30 -1.32
C ALA A 27 -5.01 -5.17 -1.99
N ALA A 28 -4.26 -5.47 -3.05
CA ALA A 28 -3.51 -4.48 -3.81
C ALA A 28 -4.42 -3.37 -4.40
N LEU A 29 -5.60 -3.73 -4.90
CA LEU A 29 -6.59 -2.76 -5.37
C LEU A 29 -7.10 -1.84 -4.26
N VAL A 30 -7.46 -2.41 -3.10
CA VAL A 30 -7.95 -1.60 -1.97
C VAL A 30 -6.86 -0.66 -1.46
N VAL A 31 -5.63 -1.15 -1.33
CA VAL A 31 -4.48 -0.33 -0.93
C VAL A 31 -4.18 0.76 -1.96
N ALA A 32 -4.35 0.48 -3.26
CA ALA A 32 -4.19 1.50 -4.31
C ALA A 32 -5.25 2.61 -4.19
N VAL A 33 -6.48 2.27 -3.81
CA VAL A 33 -7.55 3.26 -3.55
C VAL A 33 -7.20 4.12 -2.34
N GLU A 34 -6.70 3.54 -1.25
CA GLU A 34 -6.24 4.29 -0.08
C GLU A 34 -5.08 5.23 -0.41
N ALA A 35 -4.09 4.74 -1.18
CA ALA A 35 -2.97 5.55 -1.65
C ALA A 35 -3.43 6.73 -2.51
N ALA A 36 -4.42 6.51 -3.39
CA ALA A 36 -5.00 7.57 -4.21
C ALA A 36 -5.74 8.60 -3.34
N ALA A 37 -6.50 8.15 -2.34
CA ALA A 37 -7.21 9.04 -1.41
C ALA A 37 -6.24 9.89 -0.58
N LEU A 38 -5.18 9.28 -0.02
CA LEU A 38 -4.13 10.01 0.71
C LEU A 38 -3.37 10.98 -0.18
N THR A 39 -3.07 10.60 -1.43
CA THR A 39 -2.48 11.52 -2.41
C THR A 39 -3.39 12.73 -2.65
N GLY A 40 -4.69 12.49 -2.86
CA GLY A 40 -5.67 13.56 -3.03
C GLY A 40 -5.71 14.49 -1.81
N LEU A 41 -5.71 13.94 -0.60
CA LEU A 41 -5.65 14.71 0.63
C LEU A 41 -4.35 15.55 0.73
N ALA A 42 -3.20 14.97 0.44
CA ALA A 42 -1.92 15.69 0.45
C ALA A 42 -1.93 16.87 -0.53
N LEU A 43 -2.50 16.68 -1.73
CA LEU A 43 -2.66 17.75 -2.71
C LEU A 43 -3.61 18.84 -2.24
N VAL A 44 -4.75 18.48 -1.64
CA VAL A 44 -5.68 19.47 -1.05
C VAL A 44 -4.99 20.26 0.06
N LEU A 45 -4.28 19.59 0.97
CA LEU A 45 -3.52 20.26 2.03
C LEU A 45 -2.44 21.18 1.46
N LEU A 46 -1.73 20.75 0.42
CA LEU A 46 -0.74 21.57 -0.26
C LEU A 46 -1.39 22.83 -0.88
N VAL A 47 -2.50 22.67 -1.60
CA VAL A 47 -3.24 23.79 -2.18
C VAL A 47 -3.73 24.74 -1.08
N LEU A 48 -4.29 24.23 0.02
CA LEU A 48 -4.73 25.05 1.15
C LEU A 48 -3.56 25.79 1.80
N SER A 49 -2.40 25.15 1.92
CA SER A 49 -1.18 25.75 2.49
C SER A 49 -0.64 26.89 1.64
N VAL A 50 -0.81 26.81 0.31
CA VAL A 50 -0.35 27.84 -0.63
C VAL A 50 -1.39 28.95 -0.79
N THR A 51 -2.68 28.61 -0.75
CA THR A 51 -3.79 29.57 -1.02
C THR A 51 -4.29 30.30 0.22
N ARG A 52 -4.03 29.79 1.42
CA ARG A 52 -4.38 30.43 2.69
C ARG A 52 -3.11 30.72 3.46
N SER A 53 -3.03 31.86 4.14
CA SER A 53 -1.97 32.12 5.13
C SER A 53 -2.15 31.14 6.28
N PRO A 54 -1.35 30.08 6.40
CA PRO A 54 -1.48 29.13 7.49
C PRO A 54 -0.99 29.80 8.77
N ASP A 55 -1.59 29.48 9.92
CA ASP A 55 -1.10 29.96 11.22
C ASP A 55 0.37 29.58 11.45
N SER A 56 0.81 28.46 10.85
CA SER A 56 2.20 28.04 10.78
C SER A 56 2.50 27.28 9.49
N LEU A 57 3.35 27.87 8.65
CA LEU A 57 3.81 27.25 7.40
C LEU A 57 4.57 25.93 7.66
N GLY A 58 5.37 25.88 8.73
CA GLY A 58 6.14 24.68 9.08
C GLY A 58 5.25 23.48 9.42
N ARG A 59 4.17 23.72 10.16
CA ARG A 59 3.18 22.67 10.46
C ARG A 59 2.47 22.18 9.20
N ALA A 60 2.01 23.11 8.37
CA ALA A 60 1.29 22.79 7.13
C ALA A 60 2.15 21.96 6.17
N LEU A 61 3.43 22.34 6.00
CA LEU A 61 4.38 21.58 5.19
C LEU A 61 4.66 20.19 5.77
N ALA A 62 4.80 20.08 7.10
CA ALA A 62 4.99 18.78 7.75
C ALA A 62 3.80 17.85 7.47
N GLU A 63 2.56 18.35 7.58
CA GLU A 63 1.34 17.57 7.28
C GLU A 63 1.34 17.07 5.83
N VAL A 64 1.64 17.94 4.85
CA VAL A 64 1.72 17.55 3.44
C VAL A 64 2.78 16.46 3.21
N VAL A 65 3.97 16.64 3.79
CA VAL A 65 5.08 15.68 3.61
C VAL A 65 4.76 14.34 4.26
N PHE A 66 4.21 14.32 5.47
CA PHE A 66 3.86 13.06 6.15
C PHE A 66 2.75 12.31 5.41
N VAL A 67 1.68 13.01 5.00
CA VAL A 67 0.58 12.39 4.25
C VAL A 67 1.07 11.91 2.87
N GLY A 68 1.88 12.71 2.18
CA GLY A 68 2.48 12.35 0.90
C GLY A 68 3.40 11.13 1.00
N LEU A 69 4.20 11.04 2.05
CA LEU A 69 5.06 9.87 2.31
C LEU A 69 4.23 8.61 2.56
N ALA A 70 3.19 8.70 3.40
CA ALA A 70 2.28 7.58 3.64
C ALA A 70 1.61 7.10 2.34
N ALA A 71 1.15 8.04 1.50
CA ALA A 71 0.58 7.74 0.20
C ALA A 71 1.59 7.03 -0.73
N ALA A 72 2.83 7.52 -0.80
CA ALA A 72 3.88 6.93 -1.62
C ALA A 72 4.23 5.50 -1.17
N VAL A 73 4.31 5.26 0.13
CA VAL A 73 4.58 3.91 0.68
C VAL A 73 3.41 2.96 0.38
N LEU A 74 2.16 3.40 0.54
CA LEU A 74 1.01 2.56 0.16
C LEU A 74 0.96 2.29 -1.34
N ALA A 75 1.27 3.28 -2.19
CA ALA A 75 1.34 3.06 -3.64
C ALA A 75 2.43 2.06 -4.02
N GLY A 76 3.63 2.19 -3.44
CA GLY A 76 4.72 1.23 -3.61
C GLY A 76 4.35 -0.16 -3.08
N GLY A 77 3.66 -0.21 -1.93
CA GLY A 77 3.11 -1.43 -1.34
C GLY A 77 2.08 -2.11 -2.23
N ALA A 78 1.14 -1.35 -2.81
CA ALA A 78 0.14 -1.87 -3.76
C ALA A 78 0.81 -2.49 -5.00
N LEU A 79 1.80 -1.80 -5.58
CA LEU A 79 2.59 -2.32 -6.70
C LEU A 79 3.38 -3.58 -6.31
N GLY A 80 3.97 -3.58 -5.11
CA GLY A 80 4.68 -4.72 -4.56
C GLY A 80 3.77 -5.93 -4.34
N LEU A 81 2.58 -5.74 -3.77
CA LEU A 81 1.56 -6.78 -3.61
C LEU A 81 1.11 -7.32 -4.97
N TRP A 82 0.87 -6.44 -5.95
CA TRP A 82 0.51 -6.84 -7.32
C TRP A 82 1.58 -7.69 -7.99
N ARG A 83 2.84 -7.44 -7.65
CA ARG A 83 4.02 -8.18 -8.14
C ARG A 83 4.43 -9.35 -7.24
N LEU A 84 3.67 -9.66 -6.20
CA LEU A 84 4.01 -10.68 -5.19
C LEU A 84 5.41 -10.48 -4.55
N ALA A 85 5.83 -9.23 -4.41
CA ALA A 85 7.14 -8.91 -3.84
C ALA A 85 7.14 -9.12 -2.31
N PRO A 86 8.05 -9.91 -1.74
CA PRO A 86 8.01 -10.32 -0.33
C PRO A 86 8.15 -9.16 0.65
N TRP A 87 8.81 -8.08 0.25
CA TRP A 87 8.98 -6.88 1.07
C TRP A 87 7.68 -6.06 1.23
N ALA A 88 6.67 -6.25 0.39
CA ALA A 88 5.51 -5.36 0.32
C ALA A 88 4.57 -5.45 1.53
N ARG A 89 4.48 -6.62 2.18
CA ARG A 89 3.50 -6.85 3.25
C ARG A 89 3.80 -6.04 4.51
N GLY A 90 5.05 -5.99 4.93
CA GLY A 90 5.46 -5.32 6.16
C GLY A 90 5.06 -3.85 6.20
N PRO A 91 5.47 -3.03 5.21
CA PRO A 91 5.12 -1.62 5.13
C PRO A 91 3.60 -1.38 5.03
N VAL A 92 2.88 -2.19 4.24
CA VAL A 92 1.43 -2.07 4.11
C VAL A 92 0.75 -2.34 5.45
N VAL A 93 1.05 -3.45 6.11
CA VAL A 93 0.44 -3.79 7.42
C VAL A 93 0.76 -2.73 8.47
N ALA A 94 2.00 -2.23 8.50
CA ALA A 94 2.38 -1.15 9.42
C ALA A 94 1.52 0.11 9.20
N LEU A 95 1.37 0.55 7.95
CA LEU A 95 0.52 1.71 7.64
C LEU A 95 -0.96 1.45 7.89
N GLN A 96 -1.45 0.22 7.70
CA GLN A 96 -2.82 -0.14 8.06
C GLN A 96 -3.08 0.01 9.56
N ILE A 97 -2.11 -0.31 10.42
CA ILE A 97 -2.24 -0.10 11.86
C ILE A 97 -2.32 1.40 12.18
N PHE A 98 -1.46 2.23 11.57
CA PHE A 98 -1.54 3.68 11.75
C PHE A 98 -2.87 4.26 11.25
N LEU A 99 -3.34 3.83 10.07
CA LEU A 99 -4.64 4.22 9.53
C LEU A 99 -5.80 3.72 10.40
N GLY A 100 -5.68 2.53 10.99
CA GLY A 100 -6.66 2.00 11.94
C GLY A 100 -6.76 2.87 13.19
N ILE A 101 -5.62 3.27 13.77
CA ILE A 101 -5.58 4.20 14.90
C ILE A 101 -6.21 5.55 14.49
N PHE A 102 -5.81 6.10 13.34
CA PHE A 102 -6.37 7.34 12.81
C PHE A 102 -7.89 7.25 12.56
N GLY A 103 -8.36 6.14 12.01
CA GLY A 103 -9.78 5.89 11.75
C GLY A 103 -10.58 5.81 13.05
N TYR A 104 -10.03 5.13 14.07
CA TYR A 104 -10.65 5.04 15.40
C TYR A 104 -10.73 6.39 16.09
N THR A 105 -9.63 7.14 16.14
CA THR A 105 -9.62 8.48 16.76
C THR A 105 -10.57 9.42 16.02
N SER A 106 -10.58 9.39 14.69
CA SER A 106 -11.48 10.21 13.87
C SER A 106 -12.95 9.86 14.10
N ALA A 107 -13.29 8.57 14.18
CA ALA A 107 -14.67 8.12 14.32
C ALA A 107 -15.26 8.41 15.71
N PHE A 108 -14.47 8.16 16.76
CA PHE A 108 -14.98 8.08 18.13
C PHE A 108 -14.46 9.15 19.08
N GLN A 109 -13.34 9.82 18.76
CA GLN A 109 -12.76 10.87 19.61
C GLN A 109 -12.89 12.27 19.01
N ALA A 110 -12.91 12.38 17.68
CA ALA A 110 -13.05 13.65 16.98
C ALA A 110 -14.47 13.92 16.44
N ASP A 111 -15.45 13.06 16.77
CA ASP A 111 -16.84 13.13 16.29
C ASP A 111 -16.95 13.27 14.76
N ARG A 112 -16.04 12.63 14.01
CA ARG A 112 -16.07 12.54 12.54
C ARG A 112 -16.31 11.10 12.06
N PRO A 113 -17.44 10.47 12.42
CA PRO A 113 -17.72 9.07 12.04
C PRO A 113 -17.80 8.86 10.53
N LEU A 114 -18.26 9.88 9.78
CA LEU A 114 -18.31 9.85 8.31
C LEU A 114 -16.93 9.74 7.65
N ILE A 115 -15.85 10.05 8.37
CA ILE A 115 -14.47 9.88 7.90
C ILE A 115 -13.86 8.62 8.54
N GLY A 116 -13.94 8.49 9.86
CA GLY A 116 -13.27 7.42 10.58
C GLY A 116 -13.82 6.02 10.28
N VAL A 117 -15.14 5.85 10.14
CA VAL A 117 -15.75 4.53 9.87
C VAL A 117 -15.37 4.00 8.49
N PRO A 118 -15.44 4.79 7.39
CA PRO A 118 -14.92 4.33 6.10
C PRO A 118 -13.44 3.95 6.12
N VAL A 119 -12.60 4.71 6.80
CA VAL A 119 -11.16 4.38 6.96
C VAL A 119 -11.01 3.04 7.68
N LEU A 120 -11.69 2.84 8.80
CA LEU A 120 -11.66 1.58 9.54
C LEU A 120 -12.14 0.39 8.70
N ALA A 121 -13.18 0.59 7.88
CA ALA A 121 -13.68 -0.44 6.99
C ALA A 121 -12.64 -0.86 5.95
N LEU A 122 -11.96 0.11 5.31
CA LEU A 122 -10.89 -0.16 4.34
C LEU A 122 -9.73 -0.91 5.01
N VAL A 123 -9.28 -0.44 6.17
CA VAL A 123 -8.23 -1.07 6.97
C VAL A 123 -8.58 -2.52 7.31
N GLY A 124 -9.81 -2.74 7.80
CA GLY A 124 -10.30 -4.07 8.13
C GLY A 124 -10.32 -5.01 6.91
N VAL A 125 -10.76 -4.51 5.76
CA VAL A 125 -10.78 -5.27 4.50
C VAL A 125 -9.36 -5.63 4.06
N VAL A 126 -8.41 -4.69 4.07
CA VAL A 126 -7.02 -4.96 3.68
C VAL A 126 -6.38 -6.00 4.59
N LEU A 127 -6.51 -5.82 5.90
CA LEU A 127 -5.93 -6.75 6.88
C LEU A 127 -6.58 -8.14 6.78
N TYR A 128 -7.89 -8.21 6.58
CA TYR A 128 -8.60 -9.47 6.36
C TYR A 128 -8.08 -10.19 5.11
N LEU A 129 -7.99 -9.48 3.98
CA LEU A 129 -7.49 -10.04 2.71
C LEU A 129 -6.03 -10.50 2.79
N LEU A 130 -5.18 -9.77 3.53
CA LEU A 130 -3.79 -10.17 3.76
C LEU A 130 -3.64 -11.30 4.77
N ALA A 131 -4.64 -11.52 5.63
CA ALA A 131 -4.69 -12.61 6.60
C ALA A 131 -5.29 -13.91 6.03
N THR A 132 -5.72 -13.95 4.76
CA THR A 132 -6.22 -15.19 4.19
C THR A 132 -5.09 -16.21 3.98
N PRO A 133 -5.37 -17.54 4.06
CA PRO A 133 -4.35 -18.56 3.91
C PRO A 133 -3.67 -18.52 2.53
N GLU A 134 -4.39 -18.17 1.47
CA GLU A 134 -3.82 -18.03 0.12
C GLU A 134 -2.79 -16.90 0.08
N ALA A 135 -3.10 -15.78 0.75
CA ALA A 135 -2.15 -14.69 0.89
C ALA A 135 -0.96 -15.08 1.75
N ARG A 136 -1.08 -15.97 2.75
CA ARG A 136 0.08 -16.47 3.51
C ARG A 136 0.97 -17.39 2.67
N LEU A 137 0.38 -18.37 1.99
CA LEU A 137 1.09 -19.35 1.18
C LEU A 137 1.82 -18.72 -0.01
N ALA A 138 1.25 -17.68 -0.62
CA ALA A 138 1.88 -16.97 -1.73
C ALA A 138 3.25 -16.35 -1.40
N TYR A 139 3.58 -16.20 -0.12
CA TYR A 139 4.85 -15.66 0.35
C TYR A 139 5.75 -16.68 1.06
N SER A 140 5.28 -17.91 1.29
CA SER A 140 6.13 -18.99 1.77
C SER A 140 6.89 -19.69 0.64
N ASP A 141 6.40 -19.58 -0.58
CA ASP A 141 6.94 -20.26 -1.76
C ASP A 141 7.92 -19.38 -2.58
N VAL A 142 8.24 -18.16 -2.09
CA VAL A 142 9.15 -17.18 -2.71
C VAL A 142 10.48 -17.16 -1.97
#